data_AF-A0A2W0BD94-F1
#
_entry.id   AF-A0A2W0BD94-F1
#
_cell.length_a   1.000
_cell.length_b   1.000
_cell.length_c   1.000
_cell.angle_alpha   90.00
_cell.angle_beta   90.00
_cell.angle_gamma   90.00
#
_symmetry.space_group_name_H-M   'P 1'
#
loop_
_entity.id
_entity.type
_entity.pdbx_description
1 polymer ?
#
loop_
_entity_poly.entity_id
_entity_poly.type
_entity_poly.pdbx_seq_one_letter_code
_entity_poly.pdbx_strand_id
1 'polypeptide(L)'
;YYLGIMQLMIRFFAWLMKRTMQVSGVESLDVAASIFMGQTEAPLTIRPFLPECTRSELMTIMTAGMAHVSGGIMAAYIAFGVEAKHLLAAVIMTAPGTILMAKLLVPETETPKTQGKVELSDQDMHHDDNILAAIARGTIDGGQLAFNVAIMLISFLALIALLNGIFGGIHRYAGFFPSSLESLLGHVFAPVAFAIGIPWKDAVSVGNLLGTRMVINELVAYQALGAVKAALDPRSVTIATFALCGFANLSSIGIQIGGIGALAPNKRSELAKLGFRAMLAGTMANLVSASIVSLLVQH
;
A
#
# COMPACT_ATOMS: atom_id res chain seq x y z
N TYR A 1 -7.14 -12.74 -14.78
CA TYR A 1 -6.67 -14.01 -14.20
C TYR A 1 -7.06 -15.22 -15.03
N TYR A 2 -8.35 -15.44 -15.30
CA TYR A 2 -8.82 -16.57 -16.12
C TYR A 2 -8.07 -16.76 -17.46
N LEU A 3 -7.81 -15.67 -18.19
CA LEU A 3 -7.13 -15.70 -19.50
C LEU A 3 -5.61 -15.93 -19.47
N GLY A 4 -4.97 -16.10 -18.29
CA GLY A 4 -3.52 -16.31 -18.20
C GLY A 4 -2.64 -15.05 -18.35
N ILE A 5 -3.23 -13.90 -18.73
CA ILE A 5 -2.48 -12.64 -18.96
C ILE A 5 -1.80 -12.14 -17.69
N MET A 6 -2.50 -12.18 -16.55
CA MET A 6 -1.95 -11.70 -15.28
C MET A 6 -0.75 -12.54 -14.85
N GLN A 7 -0.82 -13.84 -15.04
CA GLN A 7 0.22 -14.80 -14.75
C GLN A 7 1.47 -14.53 -15.58
N LEU A 8 1.29 -14.21 -16.86
CA LEU A 8 2.40 -13.83 -17.73
C LEU A 8 3.10 -12.56 -17.22
N MET A 9 2.34 -11.53 -16.85
CA MET A 9 2.90 -10.29 -16.29
C MET A 9 3.62 -10.53 -14.96
N ILE A 10 2.99 -11.27 -14.04
CA ILE A 10 3.59 -11.60 -12.74
C ILE A 10 4.90 -12.37 -12.92
N ARG A 11 4.91 -13.39 -13.81
CA ARG A 11 6.14 -14.14 -14.16
C ARG A 11 7.23 -13.23 -14.69
N PHE A 12 6.88 -12.29 -15.57
CA PHE A 12 7.81 -11.33 -16.14
C PHE A 12 8.45 -10.43 -15.06
N PHE A 13 7.64 -9.78 -14.22
CA PHE A 13 8.15 -8.91 -13.16
C PHE A 13 8.93 -9.68 -12.09
N ALA A 14 8.47 -10.87 -11.70
CA ALA A 14 9.18 -11.73 -10.75
C ALA A 14 10.56 -12.13 -11.30
N TRP A 15 10.62 -12.57 -12.57
CA TRP A 15 11.87 -12.88 -13.23
C TRP A 15 12.81 -11.67 -13.28
N LEU A 16 12.28 -10.50 -13.63
CA LEU A 16 13.06 -9.26 -13.71
C LEU A 16 13.68 -8.89 -12.36
N MET A 17 12.86 -8.82 -11.29
CA MET A 17 13.32 -8.46 -9.95
C MET A 17 14.29 -9.50 -9.38
N LYS A 18 14.04 -10.79 -9.60
CA LYS A 18 15.00 -11.84 -9.21
C LYS A 18 16.34 -11.68 -9.92
N ARG A 19 16.32 -11.39 -11.23
CA ARG A 19 17.53 -11.25 -12.04
C ARG A 19 18.36 -10.03 -11.63
N THR A 20 17.70 -8.92 -11.30
CA THR A 20 18.37 -7.64 -10.99
C THR A 20 18.70 -7.46 -9.50
N MET A 21 17.87 -7.98 -8.59
CA MET A 21 17.98 -7.75 -7.15
C MET A 21 18.41 -8.99 -6.35
N GLN A 22 18.53 -10.16 -6.98
CA GLN A 22 18.98 -11.42 -6.35
C GLN A 22 18.16 -11.87 -5.13
N VAL A 23 16.87 -11.48 -5.06
CA VAL A 23 15.93 -11.93 -4.03
C VAL A 23 15.44 -13.35 -4.27
N SER A 24 14.78 -13.95 -3.26
CA SER A 24 14.23 -15.29 -3.38
C SER A 24 13.07 -15.36 -4.39
N GLY A 25 12.74 -16.57 -4.84
CA GLY A 25 11.60 -16.79 -5.73
C GLY A 25 10.29 -16.28 -5.15
N VAL A 26 10.05 -16.60 -3.89
CA VAL A 26 8.83 -16.22 -3.15
C VAL A 26 8.70 -14.71 -3.04
N GLU A 27 9.78 -14.02 -2.66
CA GLU A 27 9.77 -12.56 -2.55
C GLU A 27 9.51 -11.89 -3.89
N SER A 28 10.22 -12.32 -4.94
CA SER A 28 10.04 -11.76 -6.28
C SER A 28 8.63 -11.98 -6.81
N LEU A 29 8.03 -13.13 -6.50
CA LEU A 29 6.71 -13.48 -6.97
C LEU A 29 5.63 -12.68 -6.23
N ASP A 30 5.73 -12.56 -4.91
CA ASP A 30 4.77 -11.82 -4.10
C ASP A 30 4.81 -10.32 -4.38
N VAL A 31 6.01 -9.73 -4.54
CA VAL A 31 6.15 -8.33 -4.95
C VAL A 31 5.56 -8.12 -6.34
N ALA A 32 5.79 -9.05 -7.28
CA ALA A 32 5.23 -8.95 -8.63
C ALA A 32 3.71 -9.09 -8.63
N ALA A 33 3.15 -9.98 -7.80
CA ALA A 33 1.72 -10.13 -7.62
C ALA A 33 1.10 -8.87 -6.97
N SER A 34 1.77 -8.29 -5.97
CA SER A 34 1.33 -7.08 -5.25
C SER A 34 1.21 -5.84 -6.14
N ILE A 35 1.87 -5.80 -7.32
CA ILE A 35 1.64 -4.75 -8.32
C ILE A 35 0.18 -4.71 -8.80
N PHE A 36 -0.53 -5.85 -8.73
CA PHE A 36 -1.87 -5.97 -9.29
C PHE A 36 -2.91 -6.40 -8.25
N MET A 37 -2.49 -7.18 -7.26
CA MET A 37 -3.33 -7.79 -6.23
C MET A 37 -3.28 -7.00 -4.92
N GLY A 38 -4.32 -7.16 -4.10
CA GLY A 38 -4.33 -6.62 -2.76
C GLY A 38 -3.43 -7.37 -1.77
N GLN A 39 -3.21 -6.77 -0.61
CA GLN A 39 -2.33 -7.29 0.46
C GLN A 39 -2.71 -8.67 1.03
N THR A 40 -3.96 -9.11 0.82
CA THR A 40 -4.44 -10.45 1.22
C THR A 40 -4.48 -11.44 0.06
N GLU A 41 -4.43 -10.95 -1.17
CA GLU A 41 -4.56 -11.74 -2.39
C GLU A 41 -3.18 -12.14 -2.93
N ALA A 42 -2.21 -11.22 -2.93
CA ALA A 42 -0.84 -11.50 -3.41
C ALA A 42 -0.20 -12.70 -2.69
N PRO A 43 -0.31 -12.86 -1.36
CA PRO A 43 0.26 -14.00 -0.65
C PRO A 43 -0.36 -15.35 -1.03
N LEU A 44 -1.54 -15.39 -1.66
CA LEU A 44 -2.13 -16.65 -2.16
C LEU A 44 -1.27 -17.27 -3.26
N THR A 45 -0.57 -16.45 -4.05
CA THR A 45 0.31 -16.91 -5.14
C THR A 45 1.55 -17.66 -4.65
N ILE A 46 1.90 -17.50 -3.38
CA ILE A 46 3.05 -18.12 -2.71
C ILE A 46 2.65 -18.99 -1.51
N ARG A 47 1.35 -19.29 -1.36
CA ARG A 47 0.78 -19.97 -0.19
C ARG A 47 1.56 -21.20 0.28
N PRO A 48 1.97 -22.15 -0.60
CA PRO A 48 2.70 -23.34 -0.17
C PRO A 48 4.04 -23.06 0.53
N PHE A 49 4.64 -21.90 0.25
CA PHE A 49 5.96 -21.53 0.74
C PHE A 49 5.93 -20.67 2.01
N LEU A 50 4.81 -20.02 2.30
CA LEU A 50 4.64 -19.13 3.48
C LEU A 50 5.04 -19.78 4.81
N PRO A 51 4.69 -21.06 5.11
CA PRO A 51 5.07 -21.71 6.37
C PRO A 51 6.57 -21.87 6.56
N GLU A 52 7.36 -21.77 5.48
CA GLU A 52 8.79 -22.03 5.47
C GLU A 52 9.64 -20.78 5.20
N CYS A 53 8.99 -19.63 4.96
CA CYS A 53 9.67 -18.36 4.70
C CYS A 53 10.57 -17.93 5.88
N THR A 54 11.74 -17.40 5.56
CA THR A 54 12.63 -16.78 6.55
C THR A 54 11.99 -15.51 7.13
N ARG A 55 12.59 -14.96 8.18
CA ARG A 55 12.12 -13.70 8.75
C ARG A 55 12.19 -12.54 7.77
N SER A 56 13.25 -12.50 6.94
CA SER A 56 13.45 -11.43 5.96
C SER A 56 12.49 -11.59 4.78
N GLU A 57 12.23 -12.81 4.30
CA GLU A 57 11.20 -13.07 3.28
C GLU A 57 9.82 -12.61 3.76
N LEU A 58 9.44 -12.92 5.01
CA LEU A 58 8.18 -12.45 5.59
C LEU A 58 8.12 -10.92 5.70
N MET A 59 9.23 -10.27 6.05
CA MET A 59 9.31 -8.81 6.05
C MET A 59 9.02 -8.25 4.65
N THR A 60 9.61 -8.82 3.60
CA THR A 60 9.38 -8.38 2.22
C THR A 60 7.93 -8.58 1.79
N ILE A 61 7.34 -9.75 2.06
CA ILE A 61 5.94 -10.06 1.73
C ILE A 61 4.99 -9.06 2.41
N MET A 62 5.19 -8.83 3.72
CA MET A 62 4.34 -7.88 4.45
C MET A 62 4.51 -6.45 3.94
N THR A 63 5.76 -6.06 3.65
CA THR A 63 6.08 -4.75 3.08
C THR A 63 5.42 -4.58 1.72
N ALA A 64 5.45 -5.60 0.86
CA ALA A 64 4.82 -5.57 -0.46
C ALA A 64 3.32 -5.36 -0.39
N GLY A 65 2.63 -6.11 0.48
CA GLY A 65 1.21 -5.91 0.69
C GLY A 65 0.85 -4.48 1.13
N MET A 66 1.69 -3.83 1.94
CA MET A 66 1.45 -2.46 2.41
C MET A 66 1.97 -1.38 1.45
N ALA A 67 2.99 -1.66 0.65
CA ALA A 67 3.58 -0.68 -0.26
C ALA A 67 2.73 -0.48 -1.51
N HIS A 68 1.96 -1.49 -1.92
CA HIS A 68 1.17 -1.44 -3.14
C HIS A 68 -0.33 -1.24 -2.88
N VAL A 69 -1.10 -1.01 -3.94
CA VAL A 69 -2.56 -0.96 -3.92
C VAL A 69 -3.13 -1.96 -4.93
N SER A 70 -4.32 -2.49 -4.62
CA SER A 70 -5.04 -3.39 -5.54
C SER A 70 -5.58 -2.61 -6.74
N GLY A 71 -5.56 -3.24 -7.92
CA GLY A 71 -6.25 -2.69 -9.09
C GLY A 71 -7.74 -2.44 -8.86
N GLY A 72 -8.39 -3.22 -7.99
CA GLY A 72 -9.82 -3.10 -7.70
C GLY A 72 -10.22 -1.77 -7.05
N ILE A 73 -9.37 -1.21 -6.18
CA ILE A 73 -9.64 0.06 -5.49
C ILE A 73 -9.10 1.28 -6.25
N MET A 74 -8.20 1.06 -7.23
CA MET A 74 -7.61 2.13 -8.03
C MET A 74 -8.67 2.96 -8.78
N ALA A 75 -9.77 2.32 -9.21
CA ALA A 75 -10.91 3.00 -9.83
C ALA A 75 -11.54 4.06 -8.91
N ALA A 76 -11.59 3.81 -7.59
CA ALA A 76 -12.12 4.78 -6.62
C ALA A 76 -11.20 6.01 -6.52
N TYR A 77 -9.88 5.82 -6.50
CA TYR A 77 -8.93 6.93 -6.47
C TYR A 77 -9.03 7.79 -7.75
N ILE A 78 -9.20 7.15 -8.91
CA ILE A 78 -9.43 7.85 -10.18
C ILE A 78 -10.75 8.64 -10.15
N ALA A 79 -11.80 8.08 -9.57
CA ALA A 79 -13.09 8.76 -9.39
C ALA A 79 -12.98 9.99 -8.46
N PHE A 80 -12.06 9.99 -7.50
CA PHE A 80 -11.71 11.18 -6.70
C PHE A 80 -10.87 12.21 -7.47
N GLY A 81 -10.55 11.92 -8.73
CA GLY A 81 -9.88 12.82 -9.66
C GLY A 81 -8.37 12.76 -9.62
N VAL A 82 -7.80 11.63 -9.18
CA VAL A 82 -6.38 11.30 -9.32
C VAL A 82 -6.12 10.77 -10.74
N GLU A 83 -5.01 11.18 -11.34
CA GLU A 83 -4.69 10.73 -12.70
C GLU A 83 -4.25 9.27 -12.73
N ALA A 84 -4.94 8.44 -13.52
CA ALA A 84 -4.67 7.01 -13.66
C ALA A 84 -3.21 6.72 -14.07
N LYS A 85 -2.62 7.57 -14.93
CA LYS A 85 -1.22 7.43 -15.37
C LYS A 85 -0.24 7.51 -14.20
N HIS A 86 -0.51 8.35 -13.19
CA HIS A 86 0.35 8.51 -12.02
C HIS A 86 0.19 7.35 -11.05
N LEU A 87 -1.04 6.87 -10.83
CA LEU A 87 -1.29 5.68 -10.01
C LEU A 87 -0.60 4.43 -10.59
N LEU A 88 -0.78 4.17 -11.89
CA LEU A 88 -0.16 3.02 -12.55
C LEU A 88 1.37 3.08 -12.49
N ALA A 89 1.96 4.26 -12.74
CA ALA A 89 3.40 4.46 -12.61
C ALA A 89 3.87 4.25 -11.17
N ALA A 90 3.15 4.78 -10.18
CA ALA A 90 3.51 4.67 -8.76
C ALA A 90 3.57 3.21 -8.29
N VAL A 91 2.58 2.39 -8.65
CA VAL A 91 2.54 0.99 -8.23
C VAL A 91 3.71 0.19 -8.82
N ILE A 92 4.06 0.42 -10.09
CA ILE A 92 5.20 -0.26 -10.73
C ILE A 92 6.54 0.22 -10.14
N MET A 93 6.71 1.53 -9.97
CA MET A 93 7.94 2.11 -9.41
C MET A 93 8.19 1.70 -7.96
N THR A 94 7.12 1.45 -7.20
CA THR A 94 7.24 1.05 -5.79
C THR A 94 7.82 -0.35 -5.62
N ALA A 95 7.68 -1.26 -6.61
CA ALA A 95 8.12 -2.66 -6.49
C ALA A 95 9.61 -2.83 -6.10
N PRO A 96 10.59 -2.21 -6.80
CA PRO A 96 11.98 -2.24 -6.36
C PRO A 96 12.20 -1.51 -5.02
N GLY A 97 11.45 -0.43 -4.76
CA GLY A 97 11.51 0.31 -3.50
C GLY A 97 11.06 -0.54 -2.30
N THR A 98 10.04 -1.37 -2.48
CA THR A 98 9.54 -2.34 -1.49
C THR A 98 10.64 -3.27 -1.05
N ILE A 99 11.32 -3.91 -2.00
CA ILE A 99 12.42 -4.86 -1.71
C ILE A 99 13.57 -4.12 -1.02
N LEU A 100 13.96 -2.95 -1.53
CA LEU A 100 15.01 -2.13 -0.95
C LEU A 100 14.73 -1.82 0.52
N MET A 101 13.55 -1.28 0.82
CA MET A 101 13.21 -0.88 2.19
C MET A 101 13.03 -2.09 3.12
N ALA A 102 12.44 -3.17 2.63
CA ALA A 102 12.29 -4.40 3.42
C ALA A 102 13.66 -4.98 3.81
N LYS A 103 14.59 -5.10 2.86
CA LYS A 103 15.92 -5.67 3.08
C LYS A 103 16.83 -4.73 3.87
N LEU A 104 16.65 -3.41 3.79
CA LEU A 104 17.36 -2.47 4.66
C LEU A 104 16.95 -2.61 6.13
N LEU A 105 15.65 -2.82 6.42
CA LEU A 105 15.16 -2.94 7.79
C LEU A 105 15.32 -4.33 8.39
N VAL A 106 15.18 -5.38 7.58
CA VAL A 106 15.37 -6.78 8.00
C VAL A 106 16.15 -7.51 6.89
N PRO A 107 17.49 -7.45 6.93
CA PRO A 107 18.34 -8.15 5.99
C PRO A 107 18.16 -9.67 6.04
N GLU A 108 18.43 -10.35 4.92
CA GLU A 108 18.43 -11.81 4.87
C GLU A 108 19.67 -12.36 5.58
N THR A 109 19.46 -13.13 6.64
CA THR A 109 20.53 -13.80 7.41
C THR A 109 20.47 -15.31 7.32
N GLU A 110 19.39 -15.85 6.75
CA GLU A 110 19.12 -17.27 6.60
C GLU A 110 19.25 -17.66 5.12
N THR A 111 19.20 -18.95 4.80
CA THR A 111 19.21 -19.43 3.40
C THR A 111 17.77 -19.70 2.94
N PRO A 112 17.22 -18.91 1.99
CA PRO A 112 15.87 -19.11 1.49
C PRO A 112 15.71 -20.44 0.75
N LYS A 113 14.63 -21.17 1.01
CA LYS A 113 14.38 -22.46 0.33
C LYS A 113 14.06 -22.33 -1.16
N THR A 114 13.56 -21.17 -1.57
CA THR A 114 13.24 -20.88 -2.97
C THR A 114 14.33 -20.06 -3.67
N GLN A 115 15.51 -19.95 -3.06
CA GLN A 115 16.64 -19.26 -3.67
C GLN A 115 16.94 -19.85 -5.05
N GLY A 116 16.97 -19.01 -6.07
CA GLY A 116 17.27 -19.45 -7.44
C GLY A 116 16.11 -20.13 -8.19
N LYS A 117 14.92 -20.34 -7.62
CA LYS A 117 13.73 -20.88 -8.32
C LYS A 117 12.63 -19.83 -8.42
N VAL A 118 11.78 -19.88 -9.47
CA VAL A 118 10.52 -19.12 -9.54
C VAL A 118 9.49 -20.13 -10.01
N GLU A 119 8.76 -20.70 -9.05
CA GLU A 119 7.70 -21.65 -9.33
C GLU A 119 6.41 -21.01 -8.81
N LEU A 120 5.52 -20.64 -9.74
CA LEU A 120 4.15 -20.34 -9.40
C LEU A 120 3.47 -21.66 -9.03
N SER A 121 2.78 -21.71 -7.90
CA SER A 121 1.93 -22.87 -7.63
C SER A 121 0.78 -22.85 -8.65
N ASP A 122 0.81 -23.77 -9.60
CA ASP A 122 -0.29 -23.96 -10.56
C ASP A 122 -1.59 -24.41 -9.85
N GLN A 123 -1.51 -24.81 -8.58
CA GLN A 123 -2.59 -25.45 -7.80
C GLN A 123 -3.54 -24.47 -7.08
N ASP A 124 -3.18 -23.19 -6.88
CA ASP A 124 -3.98 -22.26 -6.04
C ASP A 124 -4.62 -21.08 -6.81
N MET A 125 -4.37 -20.94 -8.11
CA MET A 125 -5.14 -19.99 -8.91
C MET A 125 -6.45 -20.62 -9.33
N HIS A 126 -7.54 -20.20 -8.71
CA HIS A 126 -8.90 -20.63 -9.06
C HIS A 126 -9.10 -20.66 -10.58
N HIS A 127 -9.12 -21.87 -11.14
CA HIS A 127 -9.63 -22.09 -12.48
C HIS A 127 -11.16 -21.97 -12.37
N ASP A 128 -11.69 -20.80 -12.72
CA ASP A 128 -13.10 -20.69 -13.04
C ASP A 128 -13.46 -21.67 -14.16
N ASP A 129 -14.65 -22.26 -14.12
CA ASP A 129 -15.07 -23.24 -15.15
C ASP A 129 -15.13 -22.59 -16.54
N ASN A 130 -15.42 -21.29 -16.61
CA ASN A 130 -15.46 -20.52 -17.85
C ASN A 130 -15.31 -19.01 -17.60
N ILE A 131 -15.13 -18.23 -18.68
CA ILE A 131 -14.97 -16.78 -18.61
C ILE A 131 -16.17 -16.06 -17.97
N LEU A 132 -17.39 -16.54 -18.17
CA LEU A 132 -18.59 -15.93 -17.58
C LEU A 132 -18.62 -16.17 -16.07
N ALA A 133 -18.23 -17.36 -15.61
CA ALA A 133 -18.07 -17.66 -14.19
C ALA A 133 -17.01 -16.75 -13.55
N ALA A 134 -15.88 -16.51 -14.23
CA ALA A 134 -14.85 -15.59 -13.77
C ALA A 134 -15.35 -14.14 -13.63
N ILE A 135 -16.13 -13.67 -14.62
CA ILE A 135 -16.74 -12.33 -14.58
C ILE A 135 -17.76 -12.23 -13.43
N ALA A 136 -18.63 -13.24 -13.28
CA ALA A 136 -19.65 -13.27 -12.24
C ALA A 136 -19.02 -13.26 -10.85
N ARG A 137 -17.99 -14.08 -10.62
CA ARG A 137 -17.25 -14.14 -9.35
C ARG A 137 -16.58 -12.80 -9.05
N GLY A 138 -15.83 -12.25 -10.01
CA GLY A 138 -15.20 -10.94 -9.86
C GLY A 138 -16.20 -9.80 -9.60
N THR A 139 -17.42 -9.89 -10.14
CA THR A 139 -18.50 -8.92 -9.87
C THR A 139 -18.99 -9.01 -8.43
N ILE A 140 -19.17 -10.23 -7.91
CA ILE A 140 -19.61 -10.45 -6.52
C ILE A 140 -18.52 -9.99 -5.54
N ASP A 141 -17.27 -10.40 -5.78
CA ASP A 141 -16.12 -10.03 -4.94
C ASP A 141 -15.93 -8.51 -4.94
N GLY A 142 -16.02 -7.86 -6.11
CA GLY A 142 -15.98 -6.41 -6.24
C GLY A 142 -17.14 -5.69 -5.56
N GLY A 143 -18.35 -6.25 -5.63
CA GLY A 143 -19.52 -5.72 -4.94
C GLY A 143 -19.39 -5.76 -3.42
N GLN A 144 -18.88 -6.89 -2.88
CA GLN A 144 -18.61 -7.01 -1.45
C GLN A 144 -17.50 -6.05 -1.00
N LEU A 145 -16.44 -5.89 -1.80
CA LEU A 145 -15.39 -4.90 -1.55
C LEU A 145 -15.98 -3.48 -1.50
N ALA A 146 -16.79 -3.10 -2.48
CA ALA A 146 -17.42 -1.78 -2.55
C ALA A 146 -18.31 -1.49 -1.33
N PHE A 147 -19.10 -2.49 -0.89
CA PHE A 147 -19.94 -2.36 0.30
C PHE A 147 -19.12 -2.18 1.58
N ASN A 148 -18.06 -2.98 1.76
CA ASN A 148 -17.15 -2.85 2.89
C ASN A 148 -16.48 -1.47 2.92
N VAL A 149 -16.06 -0.97 1.76
CA VAL A 149 -15.49 0.36 1.59
C VAL A 149 -16.49 1.44 2.00
N ALA A 150 -17.75 1.35 1.56
CA ALA A 150 -18.77 2.33 1.91
C ALA A 150 -19.00 2.42 3.42
N ILE A 151 -19.14 1.27 4.10
CA ILE A 151 -19.30 1.21 5.57
C ILE A 151 -18.07 1.80 6.27
N MET A 152 -16.88 1.43 5.80
CA MET A 152 -15.61 1.90 6.36
C MET A 152 -15.49 3.43 6.28
N LEU A 153 -15.81 4.03 5.13
CA LEU A 153 -15.80 5.48 4.95
C LEU A 153 -16.75 6.19 5.90
N ILE A 154 -17.99 5.70 6.02
CA ILE A 154 -18.98 6.28 6.96
C ILE A 154 -18.43 6.27 8.38
N SER A 155 -17.88 5.13 8.82
CA SER A 155 -17.31 4.97 10.16
C SER A 155 -16.14 5.92 10.43
N PHE A 156 -15.16 5.98 9.52
CA PHE A 156 -14.00 6.85 9.72
C PHE A 156 -14.35 8.33 9.65
N LEU A 157 -15.23 8.76 8.74
CA LEU A 157 -15.67 10.15 8.67
C LEU A 157 -16.39 10.57 9.96
N ALA A 158 -17.22 9.69 10.53
CA ALA A 158 -17.86 9.95 11.82
C ALA A 158 -16.85 10.07 12.97
N LEU A 159 -15.84 9.18 13.01
CA LEU A 159 -14.78 9.23 14.02
C LEU A 159 -13.90 10.49 13.89
N ILE A 160 -13.52 10.87 12.67
CA ILE A 160 -12.78 12.11 12.41
C ILE A 160 -13.61 13.31 12.88
N ALA A 161 -14.90 13.36 12.54
CA ALA A 161 -15.79 14.45 12.97
C ALA A 161 -15.89 14.54 14.51
N LEU A 162 -15.99 13.40 15.19
CA LEU A 162 -15.97 13.34 16.65
C LEU A 162 -14.66 13.86 17.24
N LEU A 163 -13.51 13.40 16.72
CA LEU A 163 -12.19 13.83 17.16
C LEU A 163 -11.99 15.33 16.92
N ASN A 164 -12.42 15.84 15.77
CA ASN A 164 -12.38 17.27 15.45
C ASN A 164 -13.28 18.08 16.40
N GLY A 165 -14.43 17.56 16.79
CA GLY A 165 -15.27 18.17 17.83
C GLY A 165 -14.56 18.27 19.18
N ILE A 166 -13.86 17.21 19.60
CA ILE A 166 -13.06 17.18 20.84
C ILE A 166 -11.90 18.17 20.75
N PHE A 167 -11.14 18.13 19.65
CA PHE A 167 -9.98 19.01 19.41
C PHE A 167 -10.39 20.48 19.40
N GLY A 168 -11.46 20.81 18.68
CA GLY A 168 -12.03 22.15 18.67
C GLY A 168 -12.51 22.60 20.05
N GLY A 169 -13.06 21.68 20.85
CA GLY A 169 -13.42 21.93 22.25
C GLY A 169 -12.21 22.30 23.11
N ILE A 170 -11.12 21.53 23.02
CA ILE A 170 -9.88 21.78 23.78
C ILE A 170 -9.18 23.06 23.28
N HIS A 171 -9.10 23.25 21.97
CA HIS A 171 -8.44 24.40 21.34
C HIS A 171 -9.03 25.74 21.80
N ARG A 172 -10.35 25.81 22.05
CA ARG A 172 -11.01 27.01 22.60
C ARG A 172 -10.46 27.43 23.98
N TYR A 173 -10.01 26.48 24.79
CA TYR A 173 -9.41 26.74 26.10
C TYR A 173 -7.88 26.82 26.06
N ALA A 174 -7.26 26.11 25.13
CA ALA A 174 -5.81 26.05 24.94
C ALA A 174 -5.48 26.35 23.47
N GLY A 175 -5.31 27.63 23.12
CA GLY A 175 -5.11 28.07 21.74
C GLY A 175 -3.86 27.53 21.03
N PHE A 176 -2.92 26.93 21.77
CA PHE A 176 -1.76 26.22 21.20
C PHE A 176 -2.07 24.78 20.78
N PHE A 177 -3.17 24.19 21.28
CA PHE A 177 -3.57 22.83 20.94
C PHE A 177 -4.10 22.79 19.50
N PRO A 178 -3.91 21.72 18.71
CA PRO A 178 -4.43 21.67 17.34
C PRO A 178 -5.96 21.77 17.30
N SER A 179 -6.49 22.56 16.36
CA SER A 179 -7.94 22.76 16.21
C SER A 179 -8.68 21.56 15.63
N SER A 180 -7.96 20.66 14.94
CA SER A 180 -8.50 19.44 14.34
C SER A 180 -7.41 18.36 14.23
N LEU A 181 -7.83 17.12 14.00
CA LEU A 181 -6.92 16.00 13.72
C LEU A 181 -6.07 16.28 12.48
N GLU A 182 -6.68 16.87 11.45
CA GLU A 182 -5.99 17.22 10.20
C GLU A 182 -4.88 18.25 10.44
N SER A 183 -5.13 19.24 11.30
CA SER A 183 -4.11 20.22 11.68
C SER A 183 -2.95 19.56 12.41
N LEU A 184 -3.22 18.65 13.35
CA LEU A 184 -2.18 17.91 14.06
C LEU A 184 -1.33 17.08 13.08
N LEU A 185 -1.99 16.26 12.24
CA LEU A 185 -1.30 15.41 11.26
C LEU A 185 -0.52 16.25 10.24
N GLY A 186 -1.10 17.36 9.80
CA GLY A 186 -0.47 18.33 8.90
C GLY A 186 0.88 18.81 9.41
N HIS A 187 0.93 19.29 10.65
CA HIS A 187 2.17 19.81 11.23
C HIS A 187 3.18 18.69 11.53
N VAL A 188 2.71 17.52 12.00
CA VAL A 188 3.59 16.37 12.31
C VAL A 188 4.28 15.83 11.05
N PHE A 189 3.55 15.72 9.93
CA PHE A 189 4.07 15.14 8.70
C PHE A 189 4.56 16.18 7.67
N ALA A 190 4.41 17.48 7.93
CA ALA A 190 4.95 18.53 7.05
C ALA A 190 6.46 18.39 6.80
N PRO A 191 7.33 18.06 7.79
CA PRO A 191 8.74 17.83 7.52
C PRO A 191 8.99 16.67 6.54
N VAL A 192 8.15 15.61 6.61
CA VAL A 192 8.23 14.47 5.70
C VAL A 192 7.78 14.87 4.29
N ALA A 193 6.69 15.61 4.17
CA ALA A 193 6.21 16.15 2.90
C ALA A 193 7.29 17.05 2.24
N PHE A 194 7.92 17.92 3.03
CA PHE A 194 9.02 18.76 2.55
C PHE A 194 10.22 17.93 2.10
N ALA A 195 10.59 16.89 2.84
CA ALA A 195 11.72 16.01 2.52
C ALA A 195 11.56 15.24 1.20
N ILE A 196 10.32 14.94 0.78
CA ILE A 196 10.05 14.30 -0.52
C ILE A 196 9.92 15.30 -1.69
N GLY A 197 10.14 16.60 -1.44
CA GLY A 197 10.19 17.64 -2.46
C GLY A 197 8.92 18.49 -2.61
N ILE A 198 7.97 18.41 -1.67
CA ILE A 198 6.81 19.32 -1.62
C ILE A 198 7.25 20.71 -1.14
N PRO A 199 6.89 21.81 -1.83
CA PRO A 199 7.14 23.17 -1.36
C PRO A 199 6.52 23.42 0.03
N TRP A 200 7.20 24.18 0.89
CA TRP A 200 6.74 24.39 2.27
C TRP A 200 5.30 24.94 2.36
N LYS A 201 4.86 25.76 1.40
CA LYS A 201 3.49 26.29 1.31
C LYS A 201 2.41 25.21 1.23
N ASP A 202 2.73 24.06 0.63
CA ASP A 202 1.83 22.92 0.45
C ASP A 202 2.12 21.80 1.48
N ALA A 203 3.24 21.89 2.21
CA ALA A 203 3.76 20.81 3.04
C ALA A 203 2.83 20.44 4.20
N VAL A 204 2.13 21.39 4.81
CA VAL A 204 1.14 21.11 5.87
C VAL A 204 -0.08 20.38 5.30
N SER A 205 -0.58 20.83 4.16
CA SER A 205 -1.71 20.19 3.48
C SER A 205 -1.37 18.77 3.04
N VAL A 206 -0.21 18.56 2.41
CA VAL A 206 0.25 17.22 2.01
C VAL A 206 0.63 16.37 3.21
N GLY A 207 1.24 16.96 4.25
CA GLY A 207 1.52 16.30 5.52
C GLY A 207 0.25 15.72 6.14
N ASN A 208 -0.86 16.46 6.09
CA ASN A 208 -2.14 15.96 6.57
C ASN A 208 -2.58 14.71 5.79
N LEU A 209 -2.43 14.70 4.46
CA LEU A 209 -2.75 13.53 3.65
C LEU A 209 -1.88 12.32 4.00
N LEU A 210 -0.57 12.52 4.19
CA LEU A 210 0.35 11.45 4.60
C LEU A 210 -0.02 10.86 5.96
N GLY A 211 -0.32 11.73 6.94
CA GLY A 211 -0.75 11.31 8.28
C GLY A 211 -2.11 10.63 8.26
N THR A 212 -3.07 11.15 7.48
CA THR A 212 -4.40 10.57 7.30
C THR A 212 -4.29 9.17 6.73
N ARG A 213 -3.42 8.99 5.72
CA ARG A 213 -3.15 7.66 5.19
C ARG A 213 -2.63 6.71 6.25
N MET A 214 -1.60 7.10 6.99
CA MET A 214 -0.94 6.22 7.96
C MET A 214 -1.87 5.82 9.12
N VAL A 215 -2.65 6.77 9.64
CA VAL A 215 -3.52 6.55 10.81
C VAL A 215 -4.83 5.89 10.41
N ILE A 216 -5.39 6.28 9.27
CA ILE A 216 -6.73 5.85 8.82
C ILE A 216 -6.57 4.87 7.66
N ASN A 217 -6.49 5.39 6.43
CA ASN A 217 -6.18 4.64 5.22
C ASN A 217 -5.99 5.60 4.04
N GLU A 218 -5.48 5.05 2.94
CA GLU A 218 -5.21 5.78 1.70
C GLU A 218 -6.48 6.22 0.96
N LEU A 219 -7.61 5.52 1.11
CA LEU A 219 -8.85 5.89 0.45
C LEU A 219 -9.39 7.23 0.96
N VAL A 220 -9.42 7.42 2.28
CA VAL A 220 -9.79 8.70 2.92
C VAL A 220 -8.79 9.79 2.53
N ALA A 221 -7.49 9.47 2.48
CA ALA A 221 -6.46 10.41 2.06
C ALA A 221 -6.62 10.84 0.59
N TYR A 222 -6.97 9.92 -0.32
CA TYR A 222 -7.21 10.24 -1.72
C TYR A 222 -8.49 11.05 -1.93
N GLN A 223 -9.55 10.77 -1.17
CA GLN A 223 -10.76 11.60 -1.18
C GLN A 223 -10.43 13.03 -0.75
N ALA A 224 -9.66 13.18 0.33
CA ALA A 224 -9.20 14.48 0.81
C ALA A 224 -8.29 15.20 -0.22
N LEU A 225 -7.35 14.49 -0.86
CA LEU A 225 -6.53 15.02 -1.95
C LEU A 225 -7.41 15.55 -3.08
N GLY A 226 -8.42 14.76 -3.51
CA GLY A 226 -9.38 15.15 -4.53
C GLY A 226 -10.09 16.47 -4.22
N ALA A 227 -10.41 16.72 -2.95
CA ALA A 227 -11.07 17.93 -2.48
C ALA A 227 -10.14 19.16 -2.42
N VAL A 228 -8.86 18.97 -2.07
CA VAL A 228 -7.92 20.10 -1.89
C VAL A 228 -7.00 20.35 -3.08
N LYS A 229 -6.95 19.46 -4.08
CA LYS A 229 -5.98 19.52 -5.19
C LYS A 229 -5.99 20.85 -5.97
N ALA A 230 -7.13 21.53 -6.05
CA ALA A 230 -7.25 22.82 -6.74
C ALA A 230 -6.52 23.97 -6.02
N ALA A 231 -6.23 23.80 -4.73
CA ALA A 231 -5.48 24.75 -3.91
C ALA A 231 -3.98 24.40 -3.78
N LEU A 232 -3.55 23.26 -4.33
CA LEU A 232 -2.15 22.81 -4.30
C LEU A 232 -1.48 23.07 -5.66
N ASP A 233 -0.15 23.15 -5.67
CA ASP A 233 0.57 23.15 -6.94
C ASP A 233 0.34 21.82 -7.68
N PRO A 234 0.18 21.82 -9.01
CA PRO A 234 0.05 20.59 -9.79
C PRO A 234 1.16 19.57 -9.50
N ARG A 235 2.41 20.04 -9.36
CA ARG A 235 3.55 19.24 -8.94
C ARG A 235 3.35 18.59 -7.56
N SER A 236 2.84 19.32 -6.58
CA SER A 236 2.54 18.79 -5.24
C SER A 236 1.47 17.70 -5.30
N VAL A 237 0.45 17.86 -6.14
CA VAL A 237 -0.60 16.85 -6.37
C VAL A 237 0.00 15.58 -6.97
N THR A 238 0.89 15.69 -7.95
CA THR A 238 1.58 14.54 -8.53
C THR A 238 2.45 13.84 -7.50
N ILE A 239 3.31 14.56 -6.75
CA ILE A 239 4.18 13.95 -5.73
C ILE A 239 3.32 13.29 -4.63
N ALA A 240 2.27 13.95 -4.16
CA ALA A 240 1.35 13.39 -3.17
C ALA A 240 0.66 12.12 -3.69
N THR A 241 0.29 12.07 -4.97
CA THR A 241 -0.28 10.86 -5.58
C THR A 241 0.67 9.66 -5.44
N PHE A 242 1.96 9.84 -5.73
CA PHE A 242 2.93 8.75 -5.55
C PHE A 242 3.14 8.39 -4.08
N ALA A 243 3.20 9.39 -3.20
CA ALA A 243 3.42 9.18 -1.77
C ALA A 243 2.26 8.46 -1.08
N LEU A 244 1.02 8.65 -1.57
CA LEU A 244 -0.18 8.03 -1.02
C LEU A 244 -0.48 6.64 -1.59
N CYS A 245 0.18 6.25 -2.70
CA CYS A 245 -0.12 5.04 -3.45
C CYS A 245 0.38 3.74 -2.80
N GLY A 246 -0.18 3.40 -1.63
CA GLY A 246 0.08 2.15 -0.92
C GLY A 246 -0.87 1.96 0.26
N PHE A 247 -1.14 0.71 0.63
CA PHE A 247 -1.96 0.32 1.78
C PHE A 247 -1.28 0.49 3.14
N ALA A 248 -0.13 1.14 3.25
CA ALA A 248 0.63 1.26 4.49
C ALA A 248 -0.09 2.15 5.52
N ASN A 249 -0.83 1.49 6.42
CA ASN A 249 -1.58 2.12 7.51
C ASN A 249 -1.75 1.15 8.70
N LEU A 250 -2.19 1.67 9.85
CA LEU A 250 -2.31 0.88 11.08
C LEU A 250 -3.28 -0.30 10.96
N SER A 251 -4.38 -0.14 10.20
CA SER A 251 -5.36 -1.21 10.00
C SER A 251 -4.82 -2.35 9.13
N SER A 252 -3.98 -2.03 8.15
CA SER A 252 -3.34 -3.01 7.26
C SER A 252 -2.45 -4.00 8.00
N ILE A 253 -1.87 -3.61 9.14
CA ILE A 253 -1.13 -4.54 10.02
C ILE A 253 -2.05 -5.68 10.48
N GLY A 254 -3.25 -5.35 10.96
CA GLY A 254 -4.25 -6.33 11.38
C GLY A 254 -4.73 -7.20 10.22
N ILE A 255 -5.00 -6.58 9.05
CA ILE A 255 -5.43 -7.27 7.83
C ILE A 255 -4.40 -8.31 7.40
N GLN A 256 -3.11 -7.98 7.40
CA GLN A 256 -2.07 -8.93 7.00
C GLN A 256 -1.83 -10.03 8.04
N ILE A 257 -1.85 -9.70 9.34
CA ILE A 257 -1.74 -10.73 10.39
C ILE A 257 -2.89 -11.73 10.28
N GLY A 258 -4.11 -11.26 10.00
CA GLY A 258 -5.27 -12.11 9.77
C GLY A 258 -5.19 -12.91 8.47
N GLY A 259 -4.93 -12.22 7.35
CA GLY A 259 -4.88 -12.80 6.00
C GLY A 259 -3.73 -13.79 5.83
N ILE A 260 -2.48 -13.32 5.96
CA ILE A 260 -1.28 -14.17 5.83
C ILE A 260 -1.27 -15.22 6.96
N GLY A 261 -1.69 -14.85 8.17
CA GLY A 261 -1.77 -15.79 9.30
C GLY A 261 -2.85 -16.86 9.14
N ALA A 262 -3.84 -16.70 8.27
CA ALA A 262 -4.76 -17.78 7.89
C ALA A 262 -4.09 -18.77 6.92
N LEU A 263 -3.16 -18.30 6.08
CA LEU A 263 -2.41 -19.12 5.12
C LEU A 263 -1.24 -19.87 5.77
N ALA A 264 -0.56 -19.23 6.73
CA ALA A 264 0.54 -19.82 7.50
C ALA A 264 0.34 -19.57 9.02
N PRO A 265 -0.50 -20.38 9.70
CA PRO A 265 -0.79 -20.21 11.12
C PRO A 265 0.45 -20.24 12.01
N ASN A 266 1.47 -21.01 11.64
CA ASN A 266 2.76 -21.11 12.35
C ASN A 266 3.59 -19.81 12.29
N LYS A 267 3.25 -18.85 11.42
CA LYS A 267 3.98 -17.57 11.28
C LYS A 267 3.28 -16.39 11.96
N ARG A 268 2.07 -16.55 12.52
CA ARG A 268 1.29 -15.45 13.14
C ARG A 268 2.08 -14.61 14.15
N SER A 269 2.85 -15.25 15.03
CA SER A 269 3.67 -14.57 16.02
C SER A 269 4.73 -13.67 15.37
N GLU A 270 5.34 -14.14 14.27
CA GLU A 270 6.38 -13.38 13.58
C GLU A 270 5.79 -12.24 12.76
N LEU A 271 4.66 -12.45 12.08
CA LEU A 271 3.90 -11.40 11.40
C LEU A 271 3.55 -10.25 12.36
N ALA A 272 3.11 -10.56 13.58
CA ALA A 272 2.79 -9.56 14.59
C ALA A 272 4.00 -8.72 15.01
N LYS A 273 5.19 -9.32 15.13
CA LYS A 273 6.44 -8.60 15.46
C LYS A 273 6.92 -7.72 14.31
N LEU A 274 6.68 -8.13 13.07
CA LEU A 274 7.11 -7.41 11.87
C LEU A 274 6.14 -6.31 11.44
N GLY A 275 4.85 -6.41 11.79
CA GLY A 275 3.77 -5.57 11.27
C GLY A 275 4.07 -4.07 11.23
N PHE A 276 4.51 -3.49 12.35
CA PHE A 276 4.83 -2.06 12.39
C PHE A 276 6.05 -1.71 11.52
N ARG A 277 7.09 -2.58 11.52
CA ARG A 277 8.27 -2.39 10.67
C ARG A 277 7.89 -2.48 9.19
N ALA A 278 7.04 -3.44 8.81
CA ALA A 278 6.57 -3.61 7.44
C ALA A 278 5.74 -2.41 6.96
N MET A 279 4.88 -1.86 7.83
CA MET A 279 4.13 -0.63 7.53
C MET A 279 5.06 0.56 7.29
N LEU A 280 6.10 0.72 8.11
CA LEU A 280 7.10 1.77 7.91
C LEU A 280 7.90 1.55 6.61
N ALA A 281 8.33 0.32 6.34
CA ALA A 281 9.01 -0.01 5.09
C ALA A 281 8.15 0.30 3.86
N GLY A 282 6.87 -0.07 3.88
CA GLY A 282 5.94 0.21 2.79
C GLY A 282 5.71 1.71 2.60
N THR A 283 5.57 2.44 3.71
CA THR A 283 5.49 3.90 3.69
C THR A 283 6.74 4.51 3.05
N MET A 284 7.93 4.09 3.47
CA MET A 284 9.18 4.58 2.91
C MET A 284 9.34 4.22 1.44
N ALA A 285 8.89 3.04 0.99
CA ALA A 285 8.92 2.66 -0.43
C ALA A 285 8.07 3.62 -1.29
N ASN A 286 6.88 4.03 -0.82
CA ASN A 286 6.08 5.04 -1.50
C ASN A 286 6.73 6.42 -1.48
N LEU A 287 7.32 6.83 -0.35
CA LEU A 287 8.02 8.11 -0.22
C LEU A 287 9.26 8.18 -1.13
N VAL A 288 10.04 7.10 -1.26
CA VAL A 288 11.15 7.02 -2.20
C VAL A 288 10.67 7.19 -3.64
N SER A 289 9.57 6.52 -4.01
CA SER A 289 8.97 6.67 -5.34
C SER A 289 8.51 8.12 -5.59
N ALA A 290 7.89 8.75 -4.59
CA ALA A 290 7.49 10.16 -4.65
C ALA A 290 8.68 11.11 -4.79
N SER A 291 9.78 10.86 -4.06
CA SER A 291 11.02 11.63 -4.18
C SER A 291 11.67 11.49 -5.56
N ILE A 292 11.65 10.30 -6.16
CA ILE A 292 12.15 10.12 -7.54
C ILE A 292 11.30 10.96 -8.50
N VAL A 293 9.98 10.93 -8.35
CA VAL A 293 9.07 11.73 -9.19
C VAL A 293 9.27 13.23 -8.97
N SER A 294 9.53 13.68 -7.75
CA SER A 294 9.77 15.11 -7.48
C SER A 294 11.03 15.65 -8.17
N LEU A 295 12.02 14.78 -8.44
CA LEU A 295 13.21 15.12 -9.23
C LEU A 295 12.92 15.16 -10.74
N LEU A 296 12.02 14.31 -11.23
CA LEU A 296 11.72 14.16 -12.66
C LEU A 296 10.66 15.14 -13.16
N VAL A 297 9.71 15.52 -12.31
CA VAL A 297 8.62 16.44 -12.67
C VAL A 297 9.03 17.86 -12.32
N GLN A 298 9.30 18.66 -13.36
CA GLN A 298 9.47 20.11 -13.29
C GLN A 298 8.17 20.79 -13.75
N HIS A 299 7.75 21.79 -12.97
CA HIS A 299 6.52 22.60 -13.09
C HIS A 299 5.26 21.95 -12.50
#